data_AF-A0A3D2P9I8-F1
#
_entry.id   AF-A0A3D2P9I8-F1
#
_cell.length_a   1.000
_cell.length_b   1.000
_cell.length_c   1.000
_cell.angle_alpha   90.00
_cell.angle_beta   90.00
_cell.angle_gamma   90.00
#
_symmetry.space_group_name_H-M   'P 1'
#
loop_
_entity.id
_entity.type
_entity.pdbx_description
1 polymer ?
#
loop_
_entity_poly.entity_id
_entity_poly.type
_entity_poly.pdbx_seq_one_letter_code
_entity_poly.pdbx_strand_id
1 'polypeptide(L)' 'ALDLSTCASTFEQARKRFAEAVDIFFQEILEMGTLEDVLKECGWQKISKPREQWIPPHIIAQVQQEIKIPVASQKR' A
#
# COMPACT_ATOMS: atom_id res chain seq x y z
N ALA A 1 -4.00 5.31 6.64
CA ALA A 1 -3.81 4.47 5.43
C ALA A 1 -2.41 4.71 4.90
N LEU A 2 -1.73 3.66 4.45
CA LEU A 2 -0.38 3.73 3.88
C LEU A 2 -0.47 3.83 2.36
N ASP A 3 0.08 4.89 1.78
CA ASP A 3 0.17 5.07 0.34
C ASP A 3 1.57 4.68 -0.16
N LEU A 4 1.66 3.60 -0.93
CA LEU A 4 2.89 3.14 -1.55
C LEU A 4 2.68 2.98 -3.05
N SER A 5 3.59 3.54 -3.85
CA SER A 5 3.56 3.41 -5.30
C SER A 5 4.95 3.20 -5.86
N THR A 6 5.06 2.39 -6.90
CA THR A 6 6.30 2.20 -7.66
C THR A 6 6.02 2.34 -9.15
N CYS A 7 7.05 2.66 -9.92
CA CYS A 7 6.97 2.72 -11.37
C CYS A 7 8.18 2.03 -12.00
N ALA A 8 8.00 1.55 -13.23
CA ALA A 8 9.08 1.01 -14.05
C ALA A 8 8.66 0.99 -15.52
N SER A 9 9.61 0.72 -16.41
CA SER A 9 9.37 0.65 -17.85
C SER A 9 8.50 -0.54 -18.27
N THR A 10 8.35 -1.54 -17.39
CA THR A 10 7.46 -2.69 -17.60
C THR A 10 6.68 -3.01 -16.34
N PHE A 11 5.49 -3.62 -16.52
CA PHE A 11 4.65 -4.06 -15.41
C PHE A 11 5.39 -5.03 -14.46
N GLU A 12 6.13 -5.99 -15.02
CA GLU A 12 6.91 -6.96 -14.24
C GLU A 12 7.96 -6.29 -13.35
N GLN A 13 8.66 -5.27 -13.87
CA GLN A 13 9.62 -4.51 -13.07
C GLN A 13 8.94 -3.67 -11.99
N ALA A 14 7.79 -3.04 -12.30
CA ALA A 14 7.04 -2.26 -11.32
C ALA A 14 6.54 -3.15 -10.17
N ARG A 15 6.01 -4.33 -10.50
CA ARG A 15 5.58 -5.34 -9.52
C ARG A 15 6.74 -5.81 -8.65
N LYS A 16 7.90 -6.10 -9.25
CA LYS A 16 9.10 -6.50 -8.50
C LYS A 16 9.53 -5.42 -7.50
N ARG A 17 9.62 -4.16 -7.96
CA ARG A 17 9.97 -3.02 -7.09
C ARG A 17 8.94 -2.81 -5.98
N PHE A 18 7.66 -3.01 -6.28
CA PHE A 18 6.61 -2.89 -5.27
C PHE A 18 6.79 -3.93 -4.16
N ALA A 19 7.01 -5.19 -4.51
CA ALA A 19 7.26 -6.25 -3.53
C ALA A 19 8.48 -5.95 -2.65
N GLU A 20 9.60 -5.55 -3.26
CA GLU A 20 10.82 -5.16 -2.54
C GLU A 20 10.56 -3.98 -1.59
N ALA A 21 9.84 -2.95 -2.03
CA ALA A 21 9.53 -1.78 -1.19
C ALA A 21 8.62 -2.15 -0.01
N VAL A 22 7.65 -3.05 -0.21
CA VAL A 22 6.78 -3.56 0.87
C VAL A 22 7.60 -4.34 1.90
N ASP A 23 8.49 -5.23 1.45
CA ASP A 23 9.33 -6.03 2.34
C ASP A 23 10.25 -5.15 3.20
N ILE A 24 10.91 -4.16 2.59
CA ILE A 24 11.77 -3.20 3.29
C ILE A 24 10.97 -2.44 4.36
N PHE A 25 9.81 -1.90 3.99
CA PHE A 25 8.95 -1.16 4.92
C PHE A 25 8.56 -2.01 6.14
N PHE A 26 8.12 -3.25 5.92
CA PHE A 26 7.74 -4.13 7.03
C PHE A 26 8.94 -4.52 7.90
N GLN A 27 10.11 -4.74 7.31
CA GLN A 27 11.33 -5.02 8.05
C GLN A 27 11.69 -3.85 8.99
N GLU A 28 11.65 -2.62 8.48
CA GLU A 28 12.01 -1.42 9.25
C GLU A 28 11.06 -1.19 10.44
N ILE A 29 9.74 -1.30 10.25
CA ILE A 29 8.78 -1.10 11.35
C ILE A 29 8.82 -2.24 12.38
N LEU A 30 9.26 -3.45 11.98
CA LEU A 30 9.55 -4.54 12.91
C LEU A 30 10.78 -4.23 13.75
N GLU A 31 11.88 -3.82 13.12
CA GLU A 31 13.13 -3.46 13.80
C GLU A 31 12.95 -2.27 14.75
N MET A 32 12.12 -1.30 14.37
CA MET A 32 11.77 -0.14 15.20
C MET A 32 10.76 -0.46 16.31
N GLY A 33 10.13 -1.63 16.30
CA GLY A 33 9.08 -2.01 17.25
C GLY A 33 7.78 -1.23 17.09
N THR A 34 7.53 -0.64 15.92
CA THR A 34 6.37 0.23 15.63
C THR A 34 5.25 -0.45 14.85
N LEU A 35 5.37 -1.76 14.57
CA LEU A 35 4.39 -2.53 13.81
C LEU A 35 2.94 -2.35 14.32
N GLU A 36 2.74 -2.44 15.64
CA GLU A 36 1.41 -2.35 16.24
C GLU A 36 0.75 -0.98 16.02
N ASP A 37 1.52 0.10 16.13
CA ASP A 37 1.03 1.46 15.94
C ASP A 37 0.68 1.70 14.46
N VAL A 38 1.57 1.30 13.55
CA VAL A 38 1.37 1.42 12.10
C VAL A 38 0.15 0.64 11.63
N LEU A 39 -0.05 -0.59 12.11
CA LEU A 39 -1.22 -1.40 11.76
C LEU A 39 -2.52 -0.75 12.24
N LYS A 40 -2.55 -0.21 13.47
CA LYS A 40 -3.70 0.53 14.00
C LYS A 40 -4.01 1.78 13.17
N GLU A 41 -3.00 2.56 12.78
CA GLU A 41 -3.15 3.73 11.91
C GLU A 41 -3.64 3.35 10.49
N CYS A 42 -3.32 2.15 10.03
CA CYS A 42 -3.86 1.57 8.82
C CYS A 42 -5.29 1.00 8.98
N GLY A 43 -5.89 1.09 10.17
CA GLY A 43 -7.24 0.62 10.45
C GLY A 43 -7.34 -0.87 10.77
N TRP A 44 -6.21 -1.55 11.01
CA TRP A 44 -6.23 -2.93 11.46
C TRP A 44 -6.64 -3.03 12.93
N GLN A 45 -7.30 -4.13 13.26
CA GLN A 45 -7.75 -4.40 14.63
C GLN A 45 -6.98 -5.59 15.21
N LYS A 46 -6.32 -5.37 16.34
CA LYS A 46 -5.71 -6.46 17.12
C LYS A 46 -6.79 -7.14 17.94
N ILE A 47 -6.94 -8.45 17.80
CA ILE A 47 -7.76 -9.25 18.71
C ILE A 47 -6.87 -10.22 19.48
N SER A 48 -7.23 -10.49 20.74
CA SER A 48 -6.42 -11.30 21.67
C SER A 48 -7.02 -12.67 21.98
N LYS A 49 -8.24 -12.97 21.49
CA LYS A 49 -8.92 -14.25 21.71
C LYS A 49 -9.52 -14.74 20.40
N PRO A 50 -9.41 -16.04 20.06
CA PRO A 50 -8.77 -17.13 20.82
C PRO A 50 -7.23 -17.12 20.77
N ARG A 51 -6.63 -16.33 19.88
CA ARG A 51 -5.18 -16.09 19.77
C ARG A 51 -4.95 -14.67 19.29
N GLU A 52 -3.75 -14.13 19.50
CA GLU A 52 -3.38 -12.86 18.91
C GLU A 52 -3.44 -12.94 17.38
N GLN A 53 -4.27 -12.09 16.78
CA GLN A 53 -4.33 -11.94 15.33
C GLN A 53 -4.72 -10.50 14.97
N TRP A 54 -4.30 -10.09 13.78
CA TRP A 54 -4.62 -8.81 13.17
C TRP A 54 -5.71 -8.98 12.13
N ILE A 55 -6.80 -8.21 12.26
CA ILE A 55 -7.90 -8.18 11.30
C ILE A 55 -7.73 -6.94 10.41
N PRO A 56 -7.67 -7.10 9.08
CA PRO A 56 -7.56 -5.95 8.17
C PRO A 56 -8.84 -5.11 8.17
N PRO A 57 -8.75 -3.82 7.82
CA PRO A 57 -9.94 -3.00 7.59
C PRO A 57 -10.78 -3.58 6.44
N HIS A 58 -12.11 -3.43 6.54
CA HIS A 58 -13.02 -3.85 5.48
C HIS A 58 -13.08 -2.81 4.35
N ILE A 59 -12.82 -3.25 3.11
CA ILE A 59 -12.99 -2.41 1.92
C ILE A 59 -14.49 -2.27 1.64
N ILE A 60 -15.02 -1.04 1.78
CA ILE A 60 -16.44 -0.76 1.54
C ILE A 60 -16.74 -0.69 0.04
N ALA A 61 -15.84 -0.08 -0.75
CA ALA A 61 -15.96 0.02 -2.21
C ALA A 61 -14.60 0.27 -2.86
N GLN A 62 -14.41 -0.24 -4.07
CA GLN A 62 -13.27 0.06 -4.94
C GLN A 62 -13.80 0.34 -6.35
N VAL A 63 -13.44 1.50 -6.92
CA VAL A 63 -13.90 1.94 -8.25
C VAL A 63 -12.69 2.28 -9.10
N GLN A 64 -12.66 1.77 -10.34
CA GLN A 64 -11.69 2.18 -11.35
C GLN A 64 -12.36 3.20 -12.28
N GLN A 65 -11.69 4.33 -12.50
CA GLN A 65 -12.18 5.38 -13.40
C GLN A 65 -11.13 5.68 -14.46
N GLU A 66 -11.56 5.68 -15.72
CA GLU A 66 -10.75 6.18 -16.83
C GLU A 66 -10.89 7.71 -16.90
N ILE A 67 -9.76 8.42 -16.84
CA ILE A 67 -9.73 9.88 -16.92
C ILE A 67 -9.01 10.26 -18.21
N LYS A 68 -9.70 11.01 -19.08
CA LYS A 68 -9.11 11.56 -20.32
C LYS A 68 -8.33 12.82 -19.96
N ILE A 69 -7.01 12.77 -20.12
CA ILE A 69 -6.16 13.93 -19.95
C ILE A 69 -6.19 14.75 -21.25
N PRO A 70 -6.61 16.02 -21.24
CA PRO A 70 -6.57 16.86 -22.43
C PRO A 70 -5.11 17.17 -22.79
N VAL A 71 -4.67 16.71 -23.96
CA VAL A 71 -3.39 17.12 -24.52
C VAL A 71 -3.56 18.49 -25.16
N ALA A 72 -2.98 19.53 -24.55
CA ALA A 72 -2.79 20.79 -25.23
C ALA A 72 -1.79 20.54 -26.37
N SER A 73 -2.27 20.53 -27.61
CA SER A 73 -1.40 20.44 -28.79
C SER A 73 -0.54 21.69 -28.88
N GLN A 74 0.66 21.62 -28.34
CA GLN A 74 1.64 22.70 -28.45
C GLN A 74 2.24 22.62 -29.86
N LYS A 75 1.62 23.34 -30.80
CA LYS A 75 2.18 23.57 -32.13
C LYS A 75 3.50 24.34 -32.00
N ARG A 76 4.59 23.74 -32.48
CA ARG A 76 5.69 24.46 -33.12
C ARG A 76 6.13 23.69 -34.34
#